data_AF-A0A2U1L3D6-F1
#
_entry.id   AF-A0A2U1L3D6-F1
#
_cell.length_a   1.000
_cell.length_b   1.000
_cell.length_c   1.000
_cell.angle_alpha   90.00
_cell.angle_beta   90.00
_cell.angle_gamma   90.00
#
_symmetry.space_group_name_H-M   'P 1'
#
loop_
_entity.id
_entity.type
_entity.pdbx_description
1 polymer ?
#
loop_
_entity_poly.entity_id
_entity_poly.type
_entity_poly.pdbx_seq_one_letter_code
_entity_poly.pdbx_strand_id
1 'polypeptide(L)' 'MKVKAENDVDVLSYDGLISDKVVVNEIIKDMEDSKLDLMLAGSESEIFMIEGYCDFLPEEKLVQAPLAKA' A
#
# COMPACT_ATOMS: atom_id res chain seq x y z
N MET A 1 3.63 -1.49 -12.64
CA MET A 1 4.87 -1.12 -13.35
C MET A 1 5.96 -1.01 -12.28
N LYS A 2 6.92 -1.94 -12.20
CA LYS A 2 8.07 -1.79 -11.29
C LYS A 2 9.03 -0.79 -11.93
N VAL A 3 9.09 0.43 -11.41
CA VAL A 3 10.13 1.39 -11.80
C VAL A 3 11.27 1.17 -10.82
N LYS A 4 12.34 0.49 -11.28
CA LYS A 4 13.57 0.40 -10.49
C LYS A 4 14.18 1.80 -10.45
N ALA A 5 14.09 2.47 -9.30
CA ALA A 5 14.94 3.61 -9.03
C ALA A 5 16.39 3.12 -8.98
N GLU A 6 17.34 3.97 -9.38
CA GLU A 6 18.76 3.60 -9.54
C GLU A 6 19.50 3.39 -8.20
N ASN A 7 18.77 3.34 -7.09
CA ASN A 7 19.21 3.00 -5.74
C ASN A 7 18.24 1.95 -5.20
N ASP A 8 18.65 1.06 -4.27
CA ASP A 8 17.92 -0.07 -3.63
C ASP A 8 16.56 0.28 -2.96
N VAL A 9 15.69 1.00 -3.67
CA VAL A 9 14.36 1.41 -3.27
C VAL A 9 13.41 0.89 -4.33
N ASP A 10 12.84 -0.28 -4.07
CA ASP A 10 11.72 -0.80 -4.85
C ASP A 10 10.48 -0.02 -4.42
N VAL A 11 10.18 1.07 -5.11
CA VAL A 11 8.90 1.78 -4.93
C VAL A 11 7.82 0.97 -5.65
N LEU A 12 6.61 0.92 -5.04
CA LEU A 12 5.28 0.75 -5.64
C LEU A 12 4.51 -0.50 -5.15
N SER A 13 3.89 -0.38 -3.97
CA SER A 13 2.58 -0.99 -3.71
C SER A 13 1.54 0.11 -3.53
N TYR A 14 0.46 0.04 -4.33
CA TYR A 14 -0.81 0.72 -4.04
C TYR A 14 -1.68 -0.29 -3.33
N ASP A 15 -1.88 -0.10 -2.03
CA ASP A 15 -2.63 -1.03 -1.21
C ASP A 15 -4.03 -0.46 -0.91
N GLY A 16 -5.04 -1.12 -1.47
CA GLY A 16 -6.45 -0.87 -1.23
C GLY A 16 -7.04 -1.82 -0.19
N LEU A 17 -8.08 -1.39 0.53
CA LEU A 17 -8.88 -2.25 1.41
C LEU A 17 -10.31 -2.31 0.89
N ILE A 18 -10.63 -3.40 0.18
CA ILE A 18 -11.95 -3.65 -0.39
C ILE A 18 -12.52 -4.89 0.30
N SER A 19 -13.67 -4.74 0.96
CA SER A 19 -14.33 -5.87 1.67
C SER A 19 -13.37 -6.64 2.59
N ASP A 20 -12.61 -5.90 3.41
CA ASP A 20 -11.59 -6.40 4.36
C ASP A 20 -10.39 -7.15 3.74
N LYS A 21 -10.20 -7.07 2.42
CA LYS A 21 -9.05 -7.66 1.73
C LYS A 21 -8.07 -6.57 1.30
N VAL A 22 -6.80 -6.78 1.60
CA VAL A 22 -5.70 -5.96 1.07
C VAL A 22 -5.50 -6.32 -0.39
N VAL A 23 -5.51 -5.32 -1.26
CA VAL A 23 -5.36 -5.51 -2.70
C VAL A 23 -4.23 -4.63 -3.22
N VAL A 24 -3.38 -5.17 -4.09
CA VAL A 24 -2.07 -4.59 -4.43
C VAL A 24 -2.02 -4.22 -5.91
N ASN A 25 -1.72 -2.96 -6.21
CA ASN A 25 -1.51 -2.46 -7.59
C ASN A 25 -2.72 -2.68 -8.51
N GLU A 26 -3.93 -2.47 -7.98
CA GLU A 26 -5.17 -2.67 -8.72
C GLU A 26 -5.49 -1.58 -9.73
N ILE A 27 -6.49 -1.86 -10.56
CA ILE A 27 -7.05 -0.90 -11.52
C ILE A 27 -7.76 0.21 -10.74
N ILE A 28 -7.60 1.46 -11.20
CA ILE A 28 -8.18 2.69 -10.59
C ILE A 28 -9.66 2.52 -10.22
N LYS A 29 -10.43 1.81 -11.05
CA LYS A 29 -11.86 1.57 -10.81
C LYS A 29 -12.14 0.77 -9.53
N ASP A 30 -11.30 -0.20 -9.20
CA ASP A 30 -11.49 -0.99 -7.98
C ASP A 30 -11.06 -0.18 -6.74
N MET A 31 -10.13 0.78 -6.92
CA MET A 31 -9.73 1.72 -5.88
C MET A 31 -10.83 2.75 -5.54
N GLU A 32 -11.79 3.01 -6.44
CA GLU A 32 -12.94 3.90 -6.16
C GLU A 32 -13.80 3.40 -4.98
N ASP A 33 -13.90 2.08 -4.82
CA ASP A 33 -14.63 1.43 -3.73
C ASP A 33 -13.74 1.12 -2.51
N SER A 34 -12.45 1.48 -2.56
CA SER A 34 -11.49 1.20 -1.50
C SER A 34 -11.59 2.20 -0.35
N LYS A 35 -11.53 1.71 0.90
CA LYS A 35 -11.47 2.55 2.11
C LYS A 35 -10.05 2.98 2.49
N LEU A 36 -9.07 2.55 1.70
CA LEU A 36 -7.65 2.73 1.95
C LEU A 36 -6.94 2.95 0.61
N ASP A 37 -6.05 3.91 0.55
CA ASP A 37 -5.15 4.11 -0.59
C ASP A 37 -3.77 4.41 -0.01
N LEU A 38 -2.92 3.40 0.05
CA LEU A 38 -1.57 3.48 0.61
C LEU A 38 -0.53 3.32 -0.49
N MET A 39 0.45 4.20 -0.48
CA MET A 39 1.67 4.10 -1.26
C MET A 39 2.85 3.80 -0.33
N LEU A 40 3.54 2.69 -0.58
CA LEU A 40 4.71 2.27 0.19
C LEU A 40 5.99 2.38 -0.64
N ALA A 41 7.07 2.80 0.03
CA ALA A 41 8.43 2.73 -0.49
C ALA A 41 9.36 2.08 0.53
N GLY A 42 10.21 1.16 0.07
CA GLY A 42 11.09 0.39 0.93
C GLY A 42 12.08 -0.48 0.15
N SER A 43 12.78 -1.34 0.87
CA SER A 43 13.62 -2.43 0.35
C SER A 43 12.89 -3.77 0.50
N GLU A 44 13.58 -4.89 0.23
CA GLU A 44 13.02 -6.23 0.46
C GLU A 44 12.70 -6.50 1.94
N SER A 45 13.33 -5.81 2.89
CA SER A 45 13.23 -6.10 4.33
C SER A 45 12.73 -4.94 5.19
N GLU A 46 12.67 -3.73 4.65
CA GLU A 46 12.43 -2.52 5.44
C GLU A 46 11.51 -1.55 4.70
N ILE A 47 10.59 -0.93 5.44
CA ILE A 47 9.74 0.15 4.93
C ILE A 47 10.39 1.49 5.29
N PHE A 48 10.58 2.34 4.29
CA PHE A 48 11.19 3.67 4.46
C PHE A 48 10.15 4.78 4.51
N MET A 49 9.04 4.63 3.79
CA MET A 49 7.99 5.65 3.72
C MET A 49 6.61 5.02 3.49
N ILE A 50 5.62 5.61 4.15
CA ILE A 50 4.20 5.32 4.02
C ILE A 50 3.52 6.66 3.76
N GLU A 51 2.82 6.76 2.63
CA GLU A 51 1.96 7.89 2.30
C GLU A 51 0.57 7.35 1.95
N GLY A 52 -0.50 8.01 2.37
CA GLY A 52 -1.81 7.57 1.92
C GLY A 52 -3.01 8.17 2.64
N TYR A 53 -4.18 7.72 2.19
CA TYR A 53 -5.49 8.12 2.67
C TYR A 53 -6.23 6.93 3.27
N CYS A 54 -7.04 7.17 4.31
CA CYS A 54 -7.99 6.19 4.81
C CYS A 54 -9.31 6.84 5.22
N ASP A 55 -10.40 6.09 5.07
CA ASP A 55 -11.73 6.47 5.56
C ASP A 55 -11.92 6.00 7.00
N PHE A 56 -11.37 6.76 7.96
CA PHE A 56 -11.50 6.56 9.40
C PHE A 56 -11.31 5.09 9.87
N LEU A 57 -10.30 4.42 9.32
CA LEU A 57 -9.98 3.05 9.72
C LEU A 57 -9.29 3.03 11.09
N PRO A 58 -9.50 1.98 11.91
CA PRO A 58 -8.75 1.79 13.15
C PRO A 58 -7.25 1.68 12.89
N GLU A 59 -6.44 2.18 13.82
CA GLU A 59 -4.98 2.19 13.70
C GLU A 59 -4.40 0.78 13.50
N GLU A 60 -5.01 -0.25 14.09
CA GLU A 60 -4.56 -1.64 13.91
C GLU A 60 -4.66 -2.09 12.45
N LYS A 61 -5.70 -1.63 11.72
CA LYS A 61 -5.86 -1.93 10.30
C LYS A 61 -4.83 -1.20 9.45
N LEU A 62 -4.49 0.04 9.83
CA LEU A 62 -3.47 0.83 9.14
C LEU A 62 -2.07 0.24 9.30
N VAL A 63 -1.75 -0.37 10.44
CA VAL A 63 -0.46 -1.05 10.67
C VAL A 63 -0.39 -2.40 9.95
N GLN A 64 -1.51 -3.13 9.87
CA GLN A 64 -1.54 -4.45 9.22
C GLN A 64 -1.38 -4.38 7.70
N ALA A 65 -1.94 -3.36 7.05
CA ALA A 65 -1.89 -3.20 5.60
C ALA A 65 -0.46 -3.25 5.02
N PRO A 66 0.51 -2.44 5.48
CA PRO A 66 1.88 -2.50 4.99
C PRO A 66 2.63 -3.78 5.35
N LEU A 67 2.23 -4.49 6.41
CA LEU A 67 2.84 -5.75 6.84
C LEU A 67 2.29 -6.96 6.07
N ALA A 68 1.17 -6.84 5.36
CA ALA A 68 0.59 -7.94 4.59
C ALA A 68 1.45 -8.36 3.37
N LYS A 69 2.44 -7.54 3.02
CA LYS A 69 3.31 -7.72 1.85
C LYS A 69 4.80 -7.89 2.19
N ALA A 70 5.16 -7.74 3.47
CA ALA A 70 6.52 -7.94 3.98
C ALA A 70 6.80 -9.41 4.33
#